data_AF-A0A2V8L082-F1
#
_entry.id   AF-A0A2V8L082-F1
#
_cell.length_a   1.000
_cell.length_b   1.000
_cell.length_c   1.000
_cell.angle_alpha   90.00
_cell.angle_beta   90.00
_cell.angle_gamma   90.00
#
_symmetry.space_group_name_H-M   'P 1'
#
loop_
_entity.id
_entity.type
_entity.pdbx_description
1 polymer ?
#
loop_
_entity_poly.entity_id
_entity_poly.type
_entity_poly.pdbx_seq_one_letter_code
_entity_poly.pdbx_strand_id
1 'polypeptide(L)' 'MIENDKEMEVTLERIARFQAQLAHLRKVESNPDNYHAAASGFISEIDRMQLEVRDYLSTHPAEVQSRS' A
#
# COMPACT_ATOMS: atom_id res chain seq x y z
N MET A 1 7.00 6.53 5.65
CA MET A 1 6.49 7.91 5.69
C MET A 1 6.88 8.55 4.36
N ILE A 2 5.90 9.09 3.65
CA ILE A 2 6.05 9.69 2.32
C ILE A 2 6.35 11.18 2.50
N GLU A 3 7.39 11.67 1.85
CA GLU A 3 7.86 13.07 2.02
C GLU A 3 7.57 13.95 0.81
N ASN A 4 7.30 13.34 -0.35
CA ASN A 4 7.10 14.06 -1.60
C ASN A 4 6.21 13.26 -2.58
N ASP A 5 5.78 13.93 -3.64
CA ASP A 5 4.90 13.34 -4.66
C ASP A 5 5.53 12.12 -5.35
N LYS A 6 6.87 12.09 -5.50
CA LYS A 6 7.55 10.97 -6.15
C LYS A 6 7.46 9.70 -5.30
N GLU A 7 7.64 9.82 -3.99
CA GLU A 7 7.46 8.72 -3.05
C GLU A 7 6.00 8.28 -2.94
N MET A 8 5.05 9.23 -3.06
CA MET A 8 3.63 8.91 -3.14
C MET A 8 3.32 8.06 -4.38
N GLU A 9 3.78 8.48 -5.56
CA GLU A 9 3.61 7.72 -6.81
C GLU A 9 4.18 6.31 -6.70
N VAL A 10 5.42 6.17 -6.19
CA VAL A 10 6.05 4.86 -5.97
C VAL A 10 5.24 4.01 -5.01
N THR A 11 4.70 4.59 -3.95
CA THR A 11 3.87 3.87 -2.98
C THR A 11 2.55 3.40 -3.61
N LEU A 12 1.90 4.24 -4.41
CA LEU A 12 0.70 3.88 -5.18
C LEU A 12 0.97 2.74 -6.17
N GLU A 13 2.09 2.77 -6.90
CA GLU A 13 2.49 1.66 -7.78
C GLU A 13 2.70 0.35 -7.01
N ARG A 14 3.33 0.43 -5.83
CA ARG A 14 3.53 -0.74 -4.97
C ARG A 14 2.19 -1.30 -4.50
N ILE A 15 1.26 -0.46 -4.04
CA ILE A 15 -0.10 -0.90 -3.67
C ILE A 15 -0.75 -1.65 -4.82
N ALA A 16 -0.71 -1.11 -6.04
CA ALA A 16 -1.32 -1.75 -7.21
C ALA A 16 -0.70 -3.13 -7.51
N ARG A 17 0.62 -3.28 -7.38
CA ARG A 17 1.30 -4.58 -7.56
C ARG A 17 0.90 -5.59 -6.50
N PHE A 18 0.84 -5.19 -5.23
CA PHE A 18 0.40 -6.07 -4.13
C PHE A 18 -1.06 -6.50 -4.31
N GLN A 19 -1.94 -5.57 -4.72
CA GLN A 19 -3.34 -5.90 -5.03
C GLN A 19 -3.46 -6.89 -6.18
N ALA A 20 -2.67 -6.73 -7.24
CA ALA A 20 -2.65 -7.67 -8.36
C ALA A 20 -2.17 -9.07 -7.93
N GLN A 21 -1.14 -9.15 -7.08
CA GLN A 21 -0.65 -10.41 -6.53
C GLN A 21 -1.69 -11.09 -5.63
N LEU A 22 -2.36 -10.33 -4.75
CA LEU A 22 -3.43 -10.85 -3.91
C LEU A 22 -4.63 -11.34 -4.73
N ALA A 23 -5.01 -10.59 -5.77
CA ALA A 23 -6.08 -11.00 -6.69
C ALA A 23 -5.71 -12.27 -7.49
N HIS A 24 -4.43 -12.45 -7.83
CA HIS A 24 -3.95 -13.69 -8.44
C HIS A 24 -3.97 -14.84 -7.42
N LEU A 25 -3.45 -14.64 -6.21
CA LEU A 25 -3.43 -15.63 -5.13
C LEU A 25 -4.83 -16.19 -4.86
N ARG A 26 -5.84 -15.32 -4.81
CA ARG A 26 -7.26 -15.70 -4.66
C ARG A 26 -7.78 -16.67 -5.72
N LYS A 27 -7.18 -16.70 -6.91
CA LYS A 27 -7.58 -17.59 -8.02
C LYS A 27 -6.84 -18.92 -8.02
N VAL A 28 -5.62 -18.96 -7.49
CA VAL A 28 -4.70 -20.10 -7.65
C VAL A 28 -4.54 -20.93 -6.39
N GLU A 29 -4.70 -20.34 -5.20
CA GLU A 29 -4.65 -21.09 -3.95
C GLU A 29 -6.01 -21.74 -3.68
N SER A 30 -6.00 -23.06 -3.52
CA SER A 30 -7.20 -23.89 -3.36
C SER A 30 -7.49 -24.23 -1.90
N ASN A 31 -6.46 -24.19 -1.05
CA ASN A 31 -6.58 -24.42 0.38
C ASN A 31 -6.88 -23.08 1.10
N PRO A 32 -8.03 -22.96 1.80
CA PRO A 32 -8.40 -21.73 2.49
C PRO A 32 -7.40 -21.28 3.56
N ASP A 33 -6.84 -22.20 4.34
CA ASP A 33 -5.90 -21.87 5.41
C ASP A 33 -4.58 -21.33 4.85
N ASN A 34 -4.09 -21.95 3.77
CA ASN A 34 -2.91 -21.46 3.03
C ASN A 34 -3.18 -20.08 2.41
N TYR A 35 -4.37 -19.88 1.83
CA TYR A 35 -4.78 -18.59 1.30
C TYR A 35 -4.77 -17.52 2.38
N HIS A 36 -5.39 -17.77 3.54
CA HIS A 36 -5.45 -16.81 4.63
C HIS A 36 -4.07 -16.48 5.18
N ALA A 37 -3.23 -17.50 5.38
CA ALA A 37 -1.85 -17.31 5.82
C ALA A 37 -1.07 -16.41 4.85
N ALA A 38 -1.11 -16.70 3.55
CA ALA A 38 -0.39 -15.91 2.54
C ALA A 38 -1.01 -14.51 2.31
N ALA A 39 -2.34 -14.40 2.27
CA ALA A 39 -3.07 -13.16 2.03
C ALA A 39 -2.86 -12.13 3.16
N SER A 40 -2.72 -12.60 4.41
CA SER A 40 -2.58 -11.72 5.58
C SER A 40 -1.40 -10.75 5.45
N GLY A 41 -0.27 -11.19 4.88
CA GLY A 41 0.90 -10.36 4.65
C GLY A 41 0.66 -9.28 3.59
N PHE A 42 -0.01 -9.62 2.48
CA PHE A 42 -0.37 -8.66 1.44
C PHE A 42 -1.32 -7.59 1.98
N ILE A 43 -2.37 -8.01 2.71
CA ILE A 43 -3.38 -7.10 3.27
C ILE A 43 -2.73 -6.13 4.26
N SER A 44 -1.92 -6.63 5.20
CA SER A 44 -1.27 -5.79 6.21
C SER A 44 -0.34 -4.75 5.58
N GLU A 45 0.39 -5.12 4.54
CA GLU A 45 1.30 -4.20 3.85
C GLU A 45 0.55 -3.18 2.98
N ILE A 46 -0.56 -3.58 2.34
CA ILE A 46 -1.46 -2.65 1.63
C ILE A 46 -2.04 -1.63 2.61
N ASP A 47 -2.57 -2.08 3.76
CA ASP A 47 -3.19 -1.21 4.76
C ASP A 47 -2.19 -0.18 5.30
N ARG A 48 -0.95 -0.62 5.59
CA ARG A 48 0.14 0.25 6.02
C ARG A 48 0.48 1.30 4.96
N MET A 49 0.62 0.91 3.69
CA MET A 49 0.94 1.85 2.61
C MET A 49 -0.22 2.82 2.31
N GLN A 50 -1.47 2.35 2.37
CA GLN A 50 -2.64 3.21 2.21
C GLN A 50 -2.75 4.25 3.32
N LEU A 51 -2.42 3.86 4.56
CA LEU A 51 -2.31 4.77 5.69
C LEU A 51 -1.28 5.88 5.40
N GLU A 52 -0.09 5.53 4.94
CA GLU A 52 0.94 6.54 4.60
C GLU A 52 0.51 7.49 3.48
N VAL A 53 -0.11 6.97 2.41
CA VAL A 53 -0.63 7.80 1.31
C VAL A 53 -1.71 8.75 1.81
N ARG A 54 -2.64 8.27 2.63
CA ARG A 54 -3.70 9.09 3.22
C ARG A 54 -3.11 10.19 4.09
N ASP A 55 -2.15 9.87 4.94
CA ASP A 55 -1.54 10.84 5.85
C ASP A 55 -0.77 11.93 5.07
N TYR A 56 -0.06 11.55 4.00
CA TYR A 56 0.58 12.51 3.08
C TYR A 56 -0.45 13.44 2.41
N LEU A 57 -1.49 12.87 1.79
CA LEU A 57 -2.53 13.63 1.09
C LEU A 57 -3.40 14.48 2.02
N SER A 58 -3.42 14.18 3.32
CA SER A 58 -4.12 14.99 4.33
C SER A 58 -3.35 16.26 4.71
N THR A 59 -2.09 16.40 4.27
CA THR A 59 -1.24 17.57 4.53
C THR A 59 -1.19 18.43 3.28
N HIS A 60 -1.44 19.74 3.40
CA HIS A 60 -1.34 20.64 2.25
C HIS A 60 0.13 20.83 1.83
N PRO A 61 0.48 20.85 0.53
CA PRO A 61 1.87 20.99 0.07
C PRO A 61 2.63 22.21 0.61
N ALA A 62 1.92 23.30 0.93
CA ALA A 62 2.50 24.50 1.55
C ALA A 62 2.98 24.28 2.99
N GLU A 63 2.42 23.29 3.69
CA GLU A 63 2.85 22.91 5.05
C GLU A 63 4.06 21.96 4.99
N VAL A 64 4.13 21.13 3.96
CA VAL A 64 5.25 20.20 3.71
C VAL A 64 6.55 20.96 3.44
N GLN A 65 6.52 22.03 2.64
CA GLN A 65 7.69 22.87 2.33
C GLN A 65 8.25 23.64 3.55
N SER A 66 7.49 23.78 4.63
CA SER A 66 7.95 24.45 5.84
C SER A 66 8.76 23.55 6.79
N ARG A 67 8.83 22.25 6.50
CA ARG A 67 9.54 21.24 7.32
C ARG A 67 10.89 20.79 6.74
N SER A 68 11.27 21.28 5.56
CA SER A 68 12.54 20.98 4.87
C SER A 68 13.62 22.00 5.17
#